data_AF-A0A0B1S0R0-F1
#
_entry.id   AF-A0A0B1S0R0-F1
#
_cell.length_a   1.000
_cell.length_b   1.000
_cell.length_c   1.000
_cell.angle_alpha   90.00
_cell.angle_beta   90.00
_cell.angle_gamma   90.00
#
_symmetry.space_group_name_H-M   'P 1'
#
loop_
_entity.id
_entity.type
_entity.pdbx_description
1 polymer ?
#
loop_
_entity_poly.entity_id
_entity_poly.type
_entity_poly.pdbx_seq_one_letter_code
_entity_poly.pdbx_strand_id
1 'polypeptide(L)'
;IQAHFGWQEFWQFDAEPIEPVAANSKFTDRIEDCVNSKWYFLKQAVHSRDASCSDCYDFCLPDWAVVRKEKYEDQSTIGIRRLDCFRLYVPEWRNFR
;
A
#
# COMPACT_ATOMS: atom_id res chain seq x y z
N ILE A 1 -6.63 9.33 26.97
CA ILE A 1 -6.77 9.08 25.52
C ILE A 1 -6.38 7.62 25.30
N GLN A 2 -7.36 6.72 25.27
CA GLN A 2 -7.11 5.32 24.94
C GLN A 2 -6.85 5.26 23.45
N ALA A 3 -5.59 5.04 23.06
CA ALA A 3 -5.29 4.64 21.69
C ALA A 3 -5.91 3.25 21.50
N HIS A 4 -6.98 3.16 20.73
CA HIS A 4 -7.42 1.88 20.21
C HIS A 4 -6.27 1.35 19.36
N PHE A 5 -5.60 0.29 19.82
CA PHE A 5 -4.45 -0.33 19.16
C PHE A 5 -4.92 -1.02 17.87
N GLY A 6 -5.13 -0.23 16.83
CA GLY A 6 -5.32 -0.66 15.45
C GLY A 6 -4.17 -0.16 14.58
N TRP A 7 -3.99 -0.78 13.42
CA TRP A 7 -3.03 -0.34 12.41
C TRP A 7 -3.33 1.11 12.01
N GLN A 8 -2.33 1.99 12.09
CA GLN A 8 -2.49 3.38 11.64
C GLN A 8 -2.48 3.44 10.11
N GLU A 9 -3.43 4.18 9.55
CA GLU A 9 -3.46 4.47 8.11
C GLU A 9 -2.47 5.59 7.77
N PHE A 10 -1.70 5.37 6.70
CA PHE A 10 -0.64 6.26 6.25
C PHE A 10 -0.91 6.68 4.80
N TRP A 11 -1.63 7.80 4.66
CA TRP A 11 -2.05 8.39 3.39
C TRP A 11 -0.95 9.27 2.80
N GLN A 12 0.22 8.70 2.51
CA GLN A 12 1.40 9.41 1.99
C GLN A 12 1.95 8.77 0.71
N PHE A 13 1.07 8.20 -0.10
CA PHE A 13 1.48 7.48 -1.31
C PHE A 13 0.59 7.85 -2.50
N ASP A 14 1.26 8.10 -3.63
CA ASP A 14 0.64 8.18 -4.93
C ASP A 14 1.00 6.93 -5.73
N ALA A 15 -0.01 6.30 -6.36
CA ALA A 15 0.20 5.16 -7.24
C ALA A 15 0.49 5.64 -8.66
N GLU A 16 1.76 5.57 -9.07
CA GLU A 16 2.19 5.90 -10.43
C GLU A 16 2.29 4.61 -11.27
N PRO A 17 1.71 4.55 -12.48
CA PRO A 17 1.87 3.38 -13.34
C PRO A 17 3.34 3.20 -13.73
N ILE A 18 3.81 1.95 -13.76
CA ILE A 18 5.18 1.61 -14.16
C ILE A 18 5.17 0.50 -15.21
N GLU A 19 6.10 0.59 -16.16
CA GLU A 19 6.28 -0.42 -17.21
C GLU A 19 6.61 -1.81 -16.61
N PRO A 20 6.02 -2.91 -17.13
CA PRO A 20 6.29 -4.25 -16.63
C PRO A 20 7.77 -4.62 -16.61
N VAL A 21 8.54 -4.16 -17.60
CA VAL A 21 10.00 -4.40 -17.66
C VAL A 21 10.71 -3.79 -16.45
N ALA A 22 10.38 -2.54 -16.09
CA ALA A 22 10.99 -1.84 -14.97
C ALA A 22 10.50 -2.36 -13.61
N ALA A 23 9.27 -2.90 -13.55
CA ALA A 23 8.78 -3.58 -12.35
C ALA A 23 9.48 -4.93 -12.14
N ASN A 24 9.54 -5.75 -13.19
CA ASN A 24 10.16 -7.08 -13.13
C ASN A 24 11.65 -7.02 -12.79
N SER A 25 12.37 -5.97 -13.22
CA SER A 25 13.79 -5.79 -12.86
C SER A 25 14.03 -5.54 -11.37
N LYS A 26 12.98 -5.29 -10.57
CA LYS A 26 13.09 -5.13 -9.10
C LYS A 26 13.04 -6.45 -8.34
N PHE A 27 12.69 -7.55 -8.99
CA PHE A 27 12.57 -8.87 -8.38
C PHE A 27 13.67 -9.79 -8.88
N THR A 28 14.14 -10.68 -8.00
CA THR A 28 15.12 -11.71 -8.38
C THR A 28 14.50 -12.74 -9.31
N ASP A 29 13.26 -13.14 -9.02
CA ASP A 29 12.52 -14.15 -9.76
C ASP A 29 11.22 -13.55 -10.34
N ARG A 30 10.70 -14.20 -11.38
CA ARG A 30 9.41 -13.83 -11.95
C ARG A 30 8.28 -14.23 -11.00
N ILE A 31 7.37 -13.30 -10.72
CA ILE A 31 6.17 -13.57 -9.94
C ILE A 31 5.08 -14.08 -10.90
N GLU A 32 4.76 -15.38 -10.83
CA GLU A 32 3.82 -16.03 -11.76
C GLU A 32 2.42 -15.42 -11.71
N ASP A 33 1.95 -15.03 -10.53
CA ASP A 33 0.64 -14.40 -10.32
C ASP A 33 0.55 -12.99 -10.95
N CYS A 34 1.69 -12.38 -11.29
CA CYS A 34 1.75 -11.04 -11.90
C CYS A 34 1.93 -11.07 -13.42
N VAL A 35 1.76 -12.23 -14.07
CA VAL A 35 1.80 -12.31 -15.53
C VAL A 35 0.60 -11.56 -16.11
N ASN A 36 0.86 -10.58 -16.98
CA ASN A 36 -0.13 -9.65 -17.55
C ASN A 36 -0.83 -8.73 -16.54
N SER A 37 -0.26 -8.55 -15.34
CA SER A 37 -0.77 -7.56 -14.38
C SER A 37 -0.35 -6.14 -14.72
N LYS A 38 -1.15 -5.17 -14.31
CA LYS A 38 -0.73 -3.77 -14.27
C LYS A 38 0.19 -3.55 -13.07
N TRP A 39 1.25 -2.79 -13.28
CA TRP A 39 2.19 -2.45 -12.23
C TRP A 39 2.04 -0.99 -11.82
N TYR A 40 2.06 -0.75 -10.52
CA TYR A 40 2.04 0.58 -9.92
C TYR A 40 3.18 0.69 -8.94
N PHE A 41 3.89 1.81 -8.99
CA PHE A 41 4.90 2.18 -8.02
C PHE A 41 4.28 3.15 -7.01
N LEU A 42 4.36 2.81 -5.73
CA LEU A 42 3.92 3.68 -4.65
C LEU A 42 5.03 4.68 -4.33
N LYS A 43 4.86 5.89 -4.83
CA LYS A 43 5.79 6.99 -4.59
C LYS A 43 5.35 7.75 -3.36
N GLN A 44 6.28 8.02 -2.46
CA GLN A 44 5.97 8.79 -1.26
C GLN A 44 5.60 10.23 -1.64
N ALA A 45 4.44 10.67 -1.16
CA ALA A 45 3.87 11.99 -1.40
C ALA A 45 3.68 12.74 -0.09
N VAL A 46 3.68 14.07 -0.15
CA VAL A 46 3.50 14.95 1.02
C VAL A 46 2.03 15.37 1.20
N HIS A 47 1.17 15.09 0.20
CA HIS A 47 -0.23 15.49 0.18
C HIS A 47 -1.09 14.59 1.08
N SER A 48 -2.13 15.16 1.70
CA SER A 48 -3.08 14.42 2.56
C SER A 48 -4.08 13.60 1.73
N ARG A 49 -4.84 12.73 2.40
CA ARG A 49 -6.01 11.98 1.89
C ARG A 49 -7.01 12.82 1.07
N ASP A 50 -6.96 14.14 1.20
CA ASP A 50 -7.91 15.08 0.60
C ASP A 50 -7.60 15.44 -0.86
N ALA A 51 -6.58 14.83 -1.47
CA ALA A 51 -6.37 14.93 -2.92
C ALA A 51 -7.65 14.46 -3.65
N SER A 52 -8.31 15.40 -4.32
CA SER A 52 -9.58 15.17 -5.01
C SER A 52 -9.34 14.34 -6.26
N CYS A 53 -9.77 13.08 -6.22
CA CYS A 53 -9.91 12.25 -7.41
C CYS A 53 -11.40 11.91 -7.61
N SER A 54 -11.90 12.08 -8.84
CA SER A 54 -13.21 11.56 -9.23
C SER A 54 -13.08 10.08 -9.55
N ASP A 55 -13.95 9.25 -8.97
CA ASP A 55 -14.08 7.81 -9.27
C ASP A 55 -12.86 6.94 -8.90
N CYS A 56 -11.95 7.44 -8.05
CA CYS A 56 -10.91 6.62 -7.44
C CYS A 56 -11.47 5.72 -6.33
N TYR A 57 -10.78 4.60 -6.12
CA TYR A 57 -10.98 3.71 -4.98
C TYR A 57 -9.84 3.90 -3.97
N ASP A 58 -10.17 3.71 -2.71
CA ASP A 58 -9.24 3.73 -1.58
C ASP A 58 -8.60 2.34 -1.43
N PHE A 59 -7.27 2.26 -1.52
CA PHE A 59 -6.49 1.04 -1.29
C PHE A 59 -5.61 1.21 -0.05
N CYS A 60 -5.47 0.17 0.76
CA CYS A 60 -4.59 0.15 1.93
C CYS A 60 -3.82 -1.17 1.97
N LEU A 61 -2.50 -1.09 1.86
CA LEU A 61 -1.62 -2.26 1.88
C LEU A 61 -0.91 -2.38 3.23
N PRO A 62 -0.75 -3.60 3.79
CA PRO A 62 -0.02 -3.79 5.02
C PRO A 62 1.49 -3.62 4.81
N ASP A 63 2.09 -2.69 5.56
CA ASP A 63 3.55 -2.58 5.68
C ASP A 63 4.02 -3.49 6.81
N TRP A 64 4.74 -4.57 6.49
CA TRP A 64 5.18 -5.56 7.46
C TRP A 64 6.53 -5.21 8.07
N ALA A 65 6.62 -5.30 9.39
CA ALA A 65 7.87 -5.10 10.11
C ALA A 65 7.98 -6.02 11.32
N VAL A 66 9.18 -6.09 11.88
CA VAL A 66 9.38 -6.62 13.22
C VAL A 66 8.79 -5.62 14.21
N VAL A 67 7.69 -5.98 14.86
CA VAL A 67 6.99 -5.16 15.84
C VAL A 67 7.10 -5.76 17.23
N ARG A 68 7.15 -4.89 18.24
CA ARG A 68 7.04 -5.28 19.65
C ARG A 68 5.57 -5.20 20.04
N LYS A 69 5.06 -6.26 20.69
CA LYS A 69 3.69 -6.28 21.20
C LYS A 69 3.47 -5.19 22.24
N GLU A 70 4.46 -4.97 23.11
CA GLU A 70 4.44 -3.95 24.14
C GLU A 70 5.78 -3.23 24.30
N LYS A 71 5.75 -2.03 24.89
CA LYS A 71 6.93 -1.14 25.04
C LYS A 71 8.09 -1.78 25.84
N TYR A 72 7.79 -2.73 26.73
CA TYR A 72 8.74 -3.34 27.67
C TYR A 72 8.93 -4.84 27.48
N GLU A 73 8.37 -5.42 26.41
CA GLU A 73 8.48 -6.84 26.15
C GLU A 73 9.64 -7.11 25.16
N ASP A 74 10.50 -8.06 25.51
CA ASP A 74 11.66 -8.45 24.68
C ASP A 74 11.27 -9.33 23.48
N GLN A 75 10.02 -9.79 23.44
CA GLN A 75 9.50 -10.59 22.34
C GLN A 75 9.13 -9.70 21.17
N SER A 76 9.82 -9.90 20.06
CA SER A 76 9.51 -9.28 18.78
C SER A 76 8.87 -10.30 17.84
N THR A 77 7.85 -9.85 17.12
CA THR A 77 7.10 -10.69 16.17
C THR A 77 6.98 -9.97 14.84
N ILE A 78 6.91 -10.71 13.74
CA ILE A 78 6.54 -10.12 12.45
C ILE A 78 5.05 -9.76 12.54
N GLY A 79 4.75 -8.49 12.30
CA GLY A 79 3.39 -7.98 12.24
C GLY A 79 3.30 -6.91 11.15
N ILE A 80 2.10 -6.44 10.90
CA ILE A 80 1.92 -5.20 10.16
C ILE A 80 2.55 -4.10 11.05
N ARG A 81 2.87 -2.93 10.52
CA ARG A 81 3.33 -1.76 11.29
C ARG A 81 2.35 -0.63 11.12
N ARG A 82 1.87 -0.47 9.88
CA ARG A 82 0.91 0.52 9.41
C ARG A 82 0.27 0.02 8.12
N LEU A 83 -0.79 0.71 7.72
CA LEU A 83 -1.41 0.53 6.41
C LEU A 83 -0.96 1.67 5.50
N ASP A 84 -0.21 1.35 4.45
CA ASP A 84 0.18 2.31 3.43
C ASP A 84 -1.03 2.48 2.48
N CYS A 85 -1.70 3.62 2.60
CA CYS A 85 -2.97 3.90 1.92
C CYS A 85 -2.79 4.92 0.78
N PHE A 86 -3.50 4.69 -0.32
CA PHE A 86 -3.47 5.52 -1.53
C PHE A 86 -4.79 5.43 -2.30
N ARG A 87 -4.99 6.37 -3.22
CA ARG A 87 -6.12 6.35 -4.16
C ARG A 87 -5.67 5.92 -5.54
N LEU A 88 -6.47 5.08 -6.18
CA LEU A 88 -6.22 4.66 -7.55
C LEU A 88 -7.53 4.59 -8.33
N TYR A 89 -7.53 5.19 -9.51
CA TYR A 89 -8.60 5.01 -10.49
C TYR A 89 -8.41 3.69 -11.24
N VAL A 90 -9.42 2.82 -11.16
CA VAL A 90 -9.42 1.52 -11.83
C VAL A 90 -10.46 1.54 -12.95
N PRO A 91 -10.06 1.80 -14.21
CA PRO A 91 -11.00 1.97 -15.32
C PRO A 91 -11.83 0.70 -15.58
N GLU A 92 -11.28 -0.48 -15.30
CA GLU A 92 -11.97 -1.76 -15.42
C GLU A 92 -13.20 -1.85 -14.51
N TRP A 93 -13.18 -1.16 -13.37
CA TRP A 93 -14.25 -1.20 -12.38
C TRP A 93 -15.43 -0.29 -12.73
N ARG A 94 -15.30 0.54 -13.78
CA ARG A 94 -16.36 1.44 -14.22
C ARG A 94 -17.67 0.72 -14.55
N ASN A 95 -17.59 -0.52 -15.03
CA ASN A 95 -18.75 -1.31 -15.43
C ASN A 95 -19.44 -2.02 -14.25
N PHE A 96 -18.85 -1.98 -13.06
CA PHE A 96 -19.37 -2.64 -11.86
C PHE A 96 -20.00 -1.66 -10.86
N ARG A 97 -20.16 -0.41 -11.27
CA ARG A 97 -20.76 0.66 -10.46
C ARG A 97 -22.28 0.63 -10.51
#